data_AF-A0A2U8E554-F1
#
_entry.id   AF-A0A2U8E554-F1
#
_cell.length_a   1.000
_cell.length_b   1.000
_cell.length_c   1.000
_cell.angle_alpha   90.00
_cell.angle_beta   90.00
_cell.angle_gamma   90.00
#
_symmetry.space_group_name_H-M   'P 1'
#
loop_
_entity.id
_entity.type
_entity.pdbx_description
1 polymer ?
#
loop_
_entity_poly.entity_id
_entity_poly.type
_entity_poly.pdbx_seq_one_letter_code
_entity_poly.pdbx_strand_id
1 'polypeptide(L)'
;MTQKAFAKREGVNIHTFVAWLAQYRRENDGGMSQSRRARTQARFVELSAPASCVMGATTLEVVLRDGRIVRGADAASLAGLARLLES
;
A
#
# COMPACT_ATOMS: atom_id res chain seq x y z
N MET A 1 35.54 6.31 -21.26
CA MET A 1 34.58 5.30 -21.75
C MET A 1 33.16 5.83 -21.57
N THR A 2 32.26 5.70 -22.56
CA THR A 2 30.88 6.22 -22.44
C THR A 2 29.99 5.25 -21.65
N GLN A 3 28.92 5.74 -21.04
CA GLN A 3 27.95 4.90 -20.31
C GLN A 3 27.31 3.84 -21.23
N LYS A 4 27.07 4.18 -22.50
CA LYS A 4 26.59 3.24 -23.53
C LYS A 4 27.59 2.13 -23.83
N ALA A 5 28.87 2.48 -23.93
CA ALA A 5 29.94 1.50 -24.17
C ALA A 5 30.13 0.56 -22.96
N PHE A 6 30.05 1.09 -21.74
CA PHE A 6 30.05 0.29 -20.51
C PHE A 6 28.86 -0.67 -20.47
N ALA A 7 27.64 -0.16 -20.63
CA ALA A 7 26.41 -0.95 -20.57
C ALA A 7 26.41 -2.09 -21.60
N LYS A 8 26.87 -1.84 -22.83
CA LYS A 8 27.00 -2.86 -23.88
C LYS A 8 28.03 -3.94 -23.52
N ARG A 9 29.17 -3.56 -22.93
CA ARG A 9 30.24 -4.50 -22.56
C ARG A 9 29.84 -5.40 -21.41
N GLU A 10 29.15 -4.83 -20.41
CA GLU A 10 28.72 -5.54 -19.21
C GLU A 10 27.35 -6.25 -19.39
N GLY A 11 26.72 -6.15 -20.57
CA GLY A 11 25.43 -6.77 -20.84
C GLY A 11 24.26 -6.16 -20.05
N VAL A 12 24.39 -4.93 -19.56
CA VAL A 12 23.35 -4.24 -18.78
C VAL A 12 22.57 -3.29 -19.69
N ASN A 13 21.25 -3.20 -19.50
CA ASN A 13 20.45 -2.19 -20.18
C ASN A 13 20.94 -0.78 -19.80
N ILE A 14 21.19 0.08 -20.78
CA ILE A 14 21.70 1.43 -20.56
C ILE A 14 20.80 2.27 -19.64
N HIS A 15 19.48 2.13 -19.74
CA HIS A 15 18.54 2.88 -18.90
C HIS A 15 18.62 2.41 -17.44
N THR A 16 18.78 1.11 -17.22
CA THR A 16 18.99 0.52 -15.89
C THR A 16 20.30 1.00 -15.28
N PHE A 17 21.39 0.99 -16.07
CA PHE A 17 22.69 1.48 -15.62
C PHE A 17 22.66 2.97 -15.25
N VAL A 18 21.99 3.81 -16.05
CA VAL A 18 21.81 5.24 -15.76
C VAL A 18 20.97 5.44 -14.49
N ALA A 19 19.93 4.65 -14.28
CA ALA A 19 19.09 4.72 -13.08
C ALA A 19 19.88 4.37 -11.81
N TRP A 20 20.69 3.31 -11.85
CA TRP A 20 21.58 2.94 -10.75
C TRP A 20 22.63 4.01 -10.46
N LEU A 21 23.24 4.58 -11.49
CA LEU A 21 24.18 5.70 -11.33
C LEU A 21 23.50 6.92 -10.70
N ALA A 22 22.28 7.25 -11.12
CA ALA A 22 21.52 8.35 -10.55
C ALA A 22 21.15 8.11 -9.08
N GLN A 23 20.81 6.88 -8.73
CA GLN A 23 20.53 6.48 -7.34
C GLN A 23 21.79 6.52 -6.48
N TYR A 24 22.88 5.89 -6.95
CA TYR A 24 24.17 5.87 -6.27
C TYR A 24 24.68 7.28 -5.95
N ARG A 25 24.55 8.22 -6.91
CA ARG A 25 24.91 9.63 -6.70
C ARG A 25 24.05 10.31 -5.63
N ARG A 26 22.74 10.04 -5.57
CA ARG A 26 21.87 10.62 -4.53
C ARG A 26 22.20 10.09 -3.14
N GLU A 27 22.67 8.87 -3.04
CA GLU A 27 23.01 8.20 -1.78
C GLU A 27 24.41 8.58 -1.28
N ASN A 28 25.35 8.87 -2.19
CA ASN A 28 26.75 9.15 -1.85
C ASN A 28 27.14 10.63 -1.94
N ASP A 29 26.57 11.42 -2.85
CA ASP A 29 26.75 12.88 -2.86
C ASP A 29 25.74 13.49 -1.88
N GLY A 30 26.13 13.51 -0.59
CA GLY A 30 25.44 14.22 0.48
C GLY A 30 25.32 15.72 0.21
N GLY A 31 24.33 16.10 -0.60
CA GLY A 31 23.89 17.48 -0.78
C GLY A 31 24.44 18.18 -2.02
N MET A 32 23.70 18.14 -3.14
CA MET A 32 23.45 19.29 -4.03
C MET A 32 22.53 18.88 -5.20
N SER A 33 21.26 18.59 -4.88
CA SER A 33 20.16 18.83 -5.83
C SER A 33 18.85 18.92 -5.06
N GLN A 34 18.69 20.01 -4.31
CA GLN A 34 17.35 20.48 -4.01
C GLN A 34 16.70 20.93 -5.31
N SER A 35 15.41 20.62 -5.47
CA SER A 35 14.52 21.11 -6.54
C SER A 35 14.52 20.33 -7.86
N ARG A 36 13.82 19.19 -7.86
CA ARG A 36 12.63 18.95 -8.72
C ARG A 36 12.18 17.50 -8.59
N ARG A 37 11.25 17.35 -7.67
CA ARG A 37 10.36 16.23 -7.35
C ARG A 37 10.38 16.25 -5.84
N ALA A 38 9.45 17.02 -5.27
CA ALA A 38 8.91 16.71 -3.98
C ALA A 38 8.51 15.24 -4.07
N ARG A 39 9.44 14.37 -3.66
CA ARG A 39 9.18 12.97 -3.43
C ARG A 39 8.26 13.06 -2.24
N THR A 40 6.96 13.03 -2.50
CA THR A 40 5.93 12.85 -1.48
C THR A 40 6.41 11.64 -0.71
N GLN A 41 7.06 11.90 0.42
CA GLN A 41 7.58 10.85 1.29
C GLN A 41 6.29 10.19 1.75
N ALA A 42 6.01 9.01 1.20
CA ALA A 42 4.84 8.25 1.61
C ALA A 42 5.00 8.05 3.13
N ARG A 43 4.16 8.75 3.89
CA ARG A 43 4.14 8.65 5.34
C ARG A 43 3.44 7.33 5.64
N PHE A 44 4.22 6.26 5.71
CA PHE A 44 3.72 5.01 6.24
C PHE A 44 3.55 5.20 7.75
N VAL A 45 2.35 4.94 8.23
CA VAL A 45 2.04 4.89 9.65
C VAL A 45 1.80 3.42 9.96
N GLU A 46 2.61 2.88 10.87
CA GLU A 46 2.37 1.56 11.42
C GLU A 46 1.18 1.64 12.37
N LEU A 47 0.12 0.89 12.06
CA LEU A 47 -1.05 0.77 12.90
C LEU A 47 -1.02 -0.59 13.59
N SER A 48 -0.66 -0.61 14.87
CA SER A 48 -0.81 -1.79 15.70
C SER A 48 -2.26 -1.89 16.16
N ALA A 49 -3.02 -2.82 15.55
CA ALA A 49 -4.32 -3.17 16.08
C ALA A 49 -4.13 -3.93 17.41
N PRO A 50 -4.87 -3.60 18.48
CA PRO A 50 -4.78 -4.36 19.73
C PRO A 50 -5.13 -5.81 19.47
N ALA A 51 -4.50 -6.75 20.19
CA ALA A 51 -4.70 -8.18 20.00
C ALA A 51 -6.17 -8.65 20.18
N SER A 52 -7.00 -7.84 20.85
CA SER A 52 -8.46 -8.02 20.91
C SER A 52 -9.16 -7.90 19.56
N CYS A 53 -8.55 -7.24 18.58
CA CYS A 53 -9.03 -7.19 17.20
C CYS A 53 -8.68 -8.45 16.40
N VAL A 54 -7.67 -9.21 16.85
CA VAL A 54 -7.12 -10.38 16.14
C VAL A 54 -7.73 -11.68 16.67
N MET A 55 -8.21 -11.67 17.92
CA MET A 55 -8.82 -12.82 18.57
C MET A 55 -10.27 -12.52 18.96
N GLY A 56 -11.21 -12.94 18.12
CA GLY A 56 -12.52 -13.37 18.63
C GLY A 56 -13.71 -12.43 18.41
N ALA A 57 -13.98 -12.06 17.16
CA ALA A 57 -15.37 -11.97 16.75
C ALA A 57 -15.48 -12.41 15.29
N THR A 58 -15.95 -13.64 15.06
CA THR A 58 -16.49 -14.05 13.76
C THR A 58 -17.78 -13.25 13.56
N THR A 59 -17.66 -11.96 13.28
CA THR A 59 -18.79 -11.09 13.02
C THR A 59 -19.30 -11.43 11.63
N LEU A 60 -20.51 -11.97 11.58
CA LEU A 60 -21.27 -12.11 10.36
C LEU A 60 -21.64 -10.71 9.86
N GLU A 61 -21.51 -10.50 8.56
CA GLU A 61 -21.85 -9.24 7.91
C GLU A 61 -22.93 -9.50 6.85
N VAL A 62 -23.94 -8.64 6.82
CA VAL A 62 -24.97 -8.62 5.77
C VAL A 62 -24.97 -7.23 5.14
N VAL A 63 -24.92 -7.19 3.82
CA VAL A 63 -25.00 -5.95 3.03
C VAL A 63 -26.43 -5.82 2.50
N LEU A 64 -27.10 -4.73 2.88
CA LEU A 64 -28.45 -4.41 2.42
C LEU A 64 -28.42 -3.78 1.03
N ARG A 65 -29.55 -3.74 0.33
CA ARG A 65 -29.64 -3.21 -1.05
C ARG A 65 -29.26 -1.74 -1.20
N ASP A 66 -29.38 -0.95 -0.14
CA ASP A 66 -28.99 0.47 -0.11
C ASP A 66 -27.51 0.69 0.28
N GLY A 67 -26.75 -0.40 0.46
CA GLY A 67 -25.33 -0.36 0.79
C GLY A 67 -25.05 -0.26 2.29
N ARG A 68 -26.07 -0.24 3.17
CA ARG A 68 -25.85 -0.35 4.62
C ARG A 68 -25.29 -1.73 4.97
N ILE A 69 -24.36 -1.77 5.93
CA ILE A 69 -23.75 -3.00 6.43
C ILE A 69 -24.23 -3.25 7.86
N VAL A 70 -24.80 -4.43 8.09
CA VAL A 70 -25.25 -4.88 9.42
C VAL A 70 -24.32 -5.99 9.89
N ARG A 71 -23.83 -5.89 11.13
CA ARG A 71 -22.83 -6.82 11.70
C ARG A 71 -23.33 -7.42 13.00
N GLY A 72 -23.09 -8.70 13.21
CA GLY A 72 -23.48 -9.40 14.44
C GLY A 72 -22.80 -10.75 14.59
N ALA A 73 -22.85 -11.31 15.80
CA ALA A 73 -22.28 -12.64 16.08
C ALA A 73 -23.29 -13.78 15.88
N ASP A 74 -24.59 -13.49 15.93
CA ASP A 74 -25.67 -14.48 15.77
C ASP A 74 -26.36 -14.33 14.41
N ALA A 75 -26.42 -15.43 13.65
CA ALA A 75 -26.99 -15.46 12.31
C ALA A 75 -28.50 -15.23 12.31
N ALA A 76 -29.22 -15.78 13.29
CA ALA A 76 -30.68 -15.70 13.34
C ALA A 76 -31.16 -14.28 13.63
N SER A 77 -30.57 -13.64 14.63
CA SER A 77 -30.84 -12.24 14.99
C SER A 77 -30.44 -11.30 13.85
N LEU A 78 -29.31 -11.55 13.19
CA LEU A 78 -28.84 -10.73 12.07
C LEU A 78 -29.78 -10.84 10.86
N ALA A 79 -30.27 -12.04 10.54
CA ALA A 79 -31.23 -12.25 9.46
C ALA A 79 -32.60 -11.62 9.79
N GLY A 80 -33.06 -11.71 11.04
CA GLY A 80 -34.28 -11.04 11.48
C GLY A 80 -34.18 -9.52 11.37
N LEU A 81 -33.06 -8.94 11.80
CA LEU A 81 -32.80 -7.51 11.69
C LEU A 81 -32.70 -7.07 10.22
N ALA A 82 -31.99 -7.81 9.37
CA ALA A 82 -31.89 -7.50 7.95
C ALA A 82 -33.28 -7.49 7.27
N ARG A 83 -34.15 -8.45 7.59
CA ARG A 83 -35.53 -8.48 7.07
C ARG A 83 -36.37 -7.28 7.51
N LEU A 84 -36.23 -6.82 8.75
CA LEU A 84 -36.93 -5.64 9.26
C LEU A 84 -36.43 -4.33 8.62
N LEU A 85 -35.17 -4.30 8.17
CA LEU A 85 -34.56 -3.12 7.56
C LEU A 85 -34.77 -3.05 6.04
N GLU A 86 -35.13 -4.16 5.40
CA GLU A 86 -35.44 -4.26 3.97
C GLU A 86 -36.94 -4.36 3.64
N SER A 87 -37.81 -4.34 4.66
CA SER A 87 -39.28 -4.24 4.51
C SER A 87 -39.74 -2.80 4.36
#